data_AF-A0AAU2X7T1-F1
#
_entry.id   AF-A0AAU2X7T1-F1
#
_cell.length_a   1.000
_cell.length_b   1.000
_cell.length_c   1.000
_cell.angle_alpha   90.00
_cell.angle_beta   90.00
_cell.angle_gamma   90.00
#
_symmetry.space_group_name_H-M   'P 1'
#
loop_
_entity.id
_entity.type
_entity.pdbx_description
1 polymer ?
#
loop_
_entity_poly.entity_id
_entity_poly.type
_entity_poly.pdbx_seq_one_letter_code
_entity_poly.pdbx_strand_id
1 'polypeptide(L)'
;MPPTNPAPTPDVPLDNSGKFDPLGLERLSGNLREALDGRDRIPLDAVQAFQGAGLYALYYTGDLPLYAGLKNQDIPVYVGKAEAGNSSYGDPVDETNRKLFQRIVDKHRVSIAEASDANGGNLRVSDFDVRYLLLDDVWIVLGERALLRAYAPVLWNTLMPGFGANPSGTARTNARSVWDTVHPGRPRMAGNLCNRRFTRTEMEDRIRDGIDISLRLPGPERDKALSELRGRRAQMLWSPAKKHSRDRRLRVFRETEFLSENEAAGRIITPDEWVLAANADEAVADPEEAAENNVLAAEAGE
;
A
#
# COMPACT_ATOMS: atom_id res chain seq x y z
N MET A 1 23.90 16.36 55.38
CA MET A 1 23.75 15.37 54.30
C MET A 1 23.44 16.14 53.02
N PRO A 2 24.17 15.92 51.92
CA PRO A 2 23.81 16.50 50.63
C PRO A 2 22.58 15.76 50.05
N PRO A 3 21.74 16.42 49.24
CA PRO A 3 20.59 15.79 48.62
C PRO A 3 21.05 14.72 47.62
N THR A 4 20.49 13.53 47.73
CA THR A 4 20.69 12.42 46.79
C THR A 4 20.05 12.80 45.45
N ASN A 5 20.86 12.87 44.39
CA ASN A 5 20.37 13.00 43.02
C ASN A 5 19.39 11.84 42.73
N PRO A 6 18.23 12.09 42.10
CA PRO A 6 17.36 11.01 41.65
C PRO A 6 18.12 10.14 40.64
N ALA A 7 17.91 8.82 40.74
CA ALA A 7 18.52 7.84 39.86
C ALA A 7 18.24 8.18 38.38
N PRO A 8 19.20 7.96 37.47
CA PRO A 8 18.98 8.18 36.06
C PRO A 8 17.80 7.31 35.60
N THR A 9 16.82 7.95 34.95
CA THR A 9 15.73 7.27 34.23
C THR A 9 16.31 6.27 33.23
N PRO A 10 15.68 5.11 33.02
CA PRO A 10 16.18 4.07 32.13
C PRO A 10 16.40 4.62 30.72
N ASP A 11 17.50 4.20 30.07
CA ASP A 11 18.02 4.72 28.81
C ASP A 11 16.94 4.91 27.75
N VAL A 12 16.66 6.18 27.48
CA VAL A 12 15.77 6.68 26.44
C VAL A 12 16.64 6.87 25.19
N PRO A 13 16.45 6.11 24.10
CA PRO A 13 17.22 6.32 22.87
C PRO A 13 17.09 7.77 22.39
N LEU A 14 18.24 8.43 22.22
CA LEU A 14 18.37 9.78 21.67
C LEU A 14 18.35 9.70 20.14
N ASP A 15 17.86 10.73 19.48
CA ASP A 15 18.01 10.85 18.03
C ASP A 15 19.50 10.97 17.63
N ASN A 16 19.80 10.92 16.32
CA ASN A 16 21.17 11.07 15.80
C ASN A 16 21.83 12.43 16.13
N SER A 17 21.12 13.37 16.76
CA SER A 17 21.62 14.67 17.22
C SER A 17 21.90 14.74 18.73
N GLY A 18 21.62 13.65 19.48
CA GLY A 18 21.81 13.59 20.93
C GLY A 18 20.79 14.42 21.71
N LYS A 19 19.69 14.85 21.08
CA LYS A 19 18.62 15.62 21.72
C LYS A 19 17.43 14.73 22.00
N PHE A 20 16.76 15.00 23.12
CA PHE A 20 15.48 14.37 23.44
C PHE A 20 14.40 14.98 22.54
N ASP A 21 13.93 14.20 21.58
CA ASP A 21 12.75 14.55 20.78
C ASP A 21 11.52 13.81 21.34
N PRO A 22 10.63 14.49 22.09
CA PRO A 22 9.42 13.88 22.62
C PRO A 22 8.43 13.45 21.52
N LEU A 23 8.60 13.95 20.29
CA LEU A 23 7.78 13.62 19.12
C LEU A 23 8.57 12.83 18.07
N GLY A 24 9.72 12.27 18.44
CA GLY A 24 10.57 11.48 17.55
C GLY A 24 9.77 10.35 16.90
N LEU A 25 9.91 10.21 15.57
CA LEU A 25 9.08 9.32 14.77
C LEU A 25 9.11 7.88 15.29
N GLU A 26 10.23 7.38 15.81
CA GLU A 26 10.35 6.04 16.38
C GLU A 26 9.43 5.84 17.61
N ARG A 27 9.46 6.78 18.57
CA ARG A 27 8.61 6.72 19.77
C ARG A 27 7.15 6.82 19.42
N LEU A 28 6.82 7.74 18.52
CA LEU A 28 5.46 7.90 18.06
C LEU A 28 4.97 6.65 17.30
N SER A 29 5.84 6.04 16.49
CA SER A 29 5.56 4.77 15.80
C SER A 29 5.29 3.66 16.79
N GLY A 30 6.13 3.50 17.83
CA GLY A 30 5.92 2.54 18.91
C GLY A 30 4.59 2.75 19.62
N ASN A 31 4.33 3.96 20.10
CA ASN A 31 3.10 4.29 20.85
C ASN A 31 1.83 4.09 20.02
N LEU A 32 1.80 4.55 18.76
CA LEU A 32 0.63 4.40 17.89
C LEU A 32 0.43 2.95 17.46
N ARG A 33 1.53 2.23 17.21
CA ARG A 33 1.47 0.80 16.93
C ARG A 33 0.90 0.04 18.12
N GLU A 34 1.44 0.24 19.33
CA GLU A 34 0.94 -0.40 20.55
C GLU A 34 -0.53 -0.07 20.80
N ALA A 35 -0.93 1.20 20.61
CA ALA A 35 -2.32 1.62 20.76
C ALA A 35 -3.25 0.94 19.75
N LEU A 36 -2.80 0.73 18.50
CA LEU A 36 -3.56 0.02 17.48
C LEU A 36 -3.57 -1.50 17.76
N ASP A 37 -2.43 -2.08 18.12
CA ASP A 37 -2.27 -3.51 18.42
C ASP A 37 -3.09 -3.95 19.64
N GLY A 38 -3.27 -3.04 20.60
CA GLY A 38 -4.15 -3.24 21.76
C GLY A 38 -5.65 -3.19 21.44
N ARG A 39 -6.06 -2.87 20.21
CA ARG A 39 -7.47 -2.92 19.79
C ARG A 39 -7.84 -4.33 19.37
N ASP A 40 -9.07 -4.73 19.67
CA ASP A 40 -9.62 -5.98 19.16
C ASP A 40 -9.72 -5.94 17.64
N ARG A 41 -9.44 -7.09 17.01
CA ARG A 41 -9.73 -7.29 15.60
C ARG A 41 -11.24 -7.47 15.42
N ILE A 42 -11.80 -6.71 14.48
CA ILE A 42 -13.21 -6.79 14.13
C ILE A 42 -13.29 -7.33 12.69
N PRO A 43 -14.10 -8.37 12.43
CA PRO A 43 -14.35 -8.81 11.06
C PRO A 43 -14.81 -7.65 10.18
N LEU A 44 -14.25 -7.52 8.98
CA LEU A 44 -14.49 -6.37 8.10
C LEU A 44 -15.96 -6.24 7.68
N ASP A 45 -16.69 -7.35 7.61
CA ASP A 45 -18.13 -7.40 7.33
C ASP A 45 -19.00 -6.99 8.54
N ALA A 46 -18.47 -7.06 9.76
CA ALA A 46 -19.17 -6.79 11.01
C ALA A 46 -18.94 -5.37 11.57
N VAL A 47 -18.19 -4.52 10.85
CA VAL A 47 -17.89 -3.14 11.28
C VAL A 47 -19.18 -2.32 11.38
N GLN A 48 -19.52 -1.90 12.60
CA GLN A 48 -20.66 -1.03 12.86
C GLN A 48 -20.33 0.44 12.57
N ALA A 49 -21.35 1.25 12.33
CA ALA A 49 -21.16 2.68 12.07
C ALA A 49 -20.63 3.41 13.31
N PHE A 50 -19.59 4.22 13.12
CA PHE A 50 -19.02 5.09 14.15
C PHE A 50 -18.64 6.45 13.56
N GLN A 51 -18.51 7.44 14.44
CA GLN A 51 -18.08 8.80 14.10
C GLN A 51 -16.56 8.95 14.31
N GLY A 52 -15.97 9.89 13.58
CA GLY A 52 -14.57 10.28 13.72
C GLY A 52 -13.69 9.98 12.50
N ALA A 53 -12.48 10.49 12.64
CA ALA A 53 -11.34 10.34 11.74
C ALA A 53 -10.25 9.51 12.44
N GLY A 54 -9.27 9.02 11.70
CA GLY A 54 -8.17 8.28 12.30
C GLY A 54 -7.41 7.35 11.37
N LEU A 55 -6.87 6.29 11.96
CA LEU A 55 -6.04 5.27 11.32
C LEU A 55 -6.73 3.92 11.37
N TYR A 56 -6.38 3.05 10.43
CA TYR A 56 -6.82 1.66 10.40
C TYR A 56 -5.79 0.76 9.74
N ALA A 57 -5.88 -0.52 10.07
CA ALA A 57 -5.08 -1.57 9.47
C ALA A 57 -5.98 -2.76 9.12
N LEU A 58 -5.79 -3.31 7.92
CA LEU A 58 -6.47 -4.52 7.45
C LEU A 58 -5.56 -5.72 7.63
N TYR A 59 -6.13 -6.84 8.06
CA TYR A 59 -5.42 -8.08 8.31
C TYR A 59 -6.10 -9.21 7.52
N TYR A 60 -5.31 -10.06 6.89
CA TYR A 60 -5.83 -11.19 6.12
C TYR A 60 -5.97 -12.43 7.00
N THR A 61 -7.11 -13.13 6.89
CA THR A 61 -7.44 -14.32 7.70
C THR A 61 -7.86 -15.53 6.86
N GLY A 62 -8.00 -15.36 5.54
CA GLY A 62 -8.42 -16.42 4.62
C GLY A 62 -7.34 -17.42 4.20
N ASP A 63 -7.66 -18.16 3.13
CA ASP A 63 -6.88 -19.30 2.63
C ASP A 63 -6.27 -19.09 1.24
N LEU A 64 -6.19 -17.85 0.74
CA LEU A 64 -5.52 -17.55 -0.52
C LEU A 64 -4.05 -17.98 -0.41
N PRO A 65 -3.55 -18.92 -1.25
CA PRO A 65 -2.20 -19.46 -1.09
C PRO A 65 -1.09 -18.42 -1.07
N LEU A 66 -1.26 -17.31 -1.82
CA LEU A 66 -0.33 -16.19 -1.84
C LEU A 66 -0.11 -15.57 -0.46
N TYR A 67 -1.12 -15.60 0.42
CA TYR A 67 -1.12 -14.98 1.75
C TYR A 67 -1.08 -15.99 2.89
N ALA A 68 -0.84 -17.26 2.62
CA ALA A 68 -0.86 -18.33 3.62
C ALA A 68 0.03 -18.02 4.84
N GLY A 69 1.21 -17.40 4.63
CA GLY A 69 2.12 -17.02 5.71
C GLY A 69 1.60 -15.95 6.67
N LEU A 70 0.60 -15.16 6.27
CA LEU A 70 0.02 -14.10 7.10
C LEU A 70 -1.14 -14.57 7.96
N LYS A 71 -1.69 -15.76 7.67
CA LYS A 71 -2.82 -16.31 8.41
C LYS A 71 -2.46 -16.44 9.88
N ASN A 72 -3.33 -15.91 10.74
CA ASN A 72 -3.15 -15.86 12.20
C ASN A 72 -1.94 -15.02 12.68
N GLN A 73 -1.33 -14.20 11.83
CA GLN A 73 -0.24 -13.30 12.22
C GLN A 73 -0.76 -11.90 12.52
N ASP A 74 -0.06 -11.19 13.42
CA ASP A 74 -0.34 -9.78 13.72
C ASP A 74 0.36 -8.80 12.77
N ILE A 75 0.24 -9.10 11.47
CA ILE A 75 0.89 -8.37 10.38
C ILE A 75 -0.19 -7.83 9.46
N PRO A 76 -0.35 -6.50 9.35
CA PRO A 76 -1.36 -5.92 8.47
C PRO A 76 -0.94 -6.03 7.01
N VAL A 77 -1.89 -6.34 6.13
CA VAL A 77 -1.68 -6.29 4.68
C VAL A 77 -1.80 -4.87 4.13
N TYR A 78 -2.52 -3.99 4.83
CA TYR A 78 -2.72 -2.60 4.45
C TYR A 78 -2.86 -1.72 5.68
N VAL A 79 -2.27 -0.53 5.63
CA VAL A 79 -2.45 0.55 6.62
C VAL A 79 -2.98 1.76 5.88
N GLY A 80 -3.95 2.46 6.47
CA GLY A 80 -4.44 3.69 5.90
C GLY A 80 -5.00 4.65 6.91
N LYS A 81 -5.41 5.80 6.39
CA LYS A 81 -5.99 6.89 7.16
C LYS A 81 -7.30 7.42 6.58
N ALA A 82 -8.03 8.16 7.39
CA ALA A 82 -9.08 9.06 6.94
C ALA A 82 -9.11 10.29 7.85
N GLU A 83 -8.88 11.47 7.25
CA GLU A 83 -8.96 12.76 7.94
C GLU A 83 -10.41 13.26 7.95
N ALA A 84 -10.80 13.99 8.99
CA ALA A 84 -12.13 14.59 9.12
C ALA A 84 -12.38 15.62 8.00
N GLY A 85 -11.30 16.25 7.53
CA GLY A 85 -11.23 17.13 6.37
C GLY A 85 -10.45 18.40 6.73
N ASN A 86 -9.97 19.13 5.72
CA ASN A 86 -9.33 20.42 5.97
C ASN A 86 -10.35 21.33 6.67
N SER A 87 -10.09 21.71 7.93
CA SER A 87 -10.66 22.92 8.50
C SER A 87 -10.16 24.08 7.66
N SER A 88 -10.87 24.35 6.59
CA SER A 88 -10.62 25.50 5.74
C SER A 88 -10.89 26.70 6.64
N TYR A 89 -9.84 27.31 7.17
CA TYR A 89 -9.86 28.53 7.99
C TYR A 89 -10.37 28.40 9.44
N GLY A 90 -9.77 27.52 10.24
CA GLY A 90 -9.81 27.66 11.71
C GLY A 90 -11.12 27.30 12.40
N ASP A 91 -12.09 26.75 11.66
CA ASP A 91 -13.28 26.14 12.25
C ASP A 91 -12.93 24.81 12.95
N PRO A 92 -13.59 24.50 14.08
CA PRO A 92 -13.43 23.22 14.76
C PRO A 92 -13.83 22.07 13.83
N VAL A 93 -13.07 20.98 13.92
CA VAL A 93 -13.30 19.76 13.15
C VAL A 93 -14.69 19.20 13.48
N ASP A 94 -15.49 18.87 12.45
CA ASP A 94 -16.76 18.18 12.66
C ASP A 94 -16.52 16.69 12.94
N GLU A 95 -16.32 16.38 14.22
CA GLU A 95 -16.13 15.03 14.73
C GLU A 95 -17.38 14.15 14.59
N THR A 96 -18.54 14.71 14.25
CA THR A 96 -19.77 13.93 14.04
C THR A 96 -19.77 13.16 12.71
N ASN A 97 -18.82 13.49 11.82
CA ASN A 97 -18.69 12.86 10.52
C ASN A 97 -18.07 11.46 10.63
N ARG A 98 -18.51 10.52 9.79
CA ARG A 98 -18.10 9.11 9.82
C ARG A 98 -16.95 8.82 8.85
N LYS A 99 -15.96 9.72 8.75
CA LYS A 99 -14.95 9.67 7.67
C LYS A 99 -14.15 8.36 7.65
N LEU A 100 -13.69 7.90 8.82
CA LEU A 100 -12.93 6.66 8.92
C LEU A 100 -13.81 5.44 8.60
N PHE A 101 -15.02 5.39 9.14
CA PHE A 101 -16.00 4.37 8.80
C PHE A 101 -16.28 4.32 7.28
N GLN A 102 -16.58 5.46 6.65
CA GLN A 102 -16.84 5.55 5.20
C GLN A 102 -15.62 5.07 4.39
N ARG A 103 -14.39 5.36 4.85
CA ARG A 103 -13.17 4.89 4.19
C ARG A 103 -13.06 3.37 4.26
N ILE A 104 -13.25 2.77 5.44
CA ILE A 104 -13.14 1.32 5.65
C ILE A 104 -14.27 0.59 4.91
N VAL A 105 -15.51 1.04 5.10
CA VAL A 105 -16.73 0.28 4.81
C VAL A 105 -17.31 0.61 3.43
N ASP A 106 -17.36 1.89 3.06
CA ASP A 106 -17.97 2.33 1.79
C ASP A 106 -16.96 2.33 0.64
N LYS A 107 -15.65 2.28 0.95
CA LYS A 107 -14.59 2.18 -0.06
C LYS A 107 -13.86 0.86 -0.02
N HIS A 108 -13.11 0.56 1.03
CA HIS A 108 -12.19 -0.59 1.02
C HIS A 108 -12.90 -1.94 1.01
N ARG A 109 -13.92 -2.11 1.85
CA ARG A 109 -14.77 -3.31 1.83
C ARG A 109 -15.44 -3.51 0.48
N VAL A 110 -15.97 -2.45 -0.14
CA VAL A 110 -16.56 -2.51 -1.50
C VAL A 110 -15.49 -2.93 -2.51
N SER A 111 -14.30 -2.34 -2.45
CA SER A 111 -13.17 -2.65 -3.33
C SER A 111 -12.72 -4.11 -3.25
N ILE A 112 -12.80 -4.74 -2.06
CA ILE A 112 -12.54 -6.17 -1.84
C ILE A 112 -13.68 -7.01 -2.38
N ALA A 113 -14.94 -6.60 -2.14
CA ALA A 113 -16.11 -7.29 -2.67
C ALA A 113 -16.16 -7.30 -4.21
N GLU A 114 -15.73 -6.21 -4.84
CA GLU A 114 -15.57 -6.12 -6.30
C GLU A 114 -14.53 -7.12 -6.82
N ALA A 115 -13.44 -7.37 -6.09
CA ALA A 115 -12.40 -8.33 -6.45
C ALA A 115 -12.67 -9.76 -5.95
N SER A 116 -13.94 -10.11 -5.77
CA SER A 116 -14.33 -11.43 -5.28
C SER A 116 -14.36 -12.50 -6.35
N ASP A 117 -14.32 -13.78 -5.93
CA ASP A 117 -14.42 -14.95 -6.81
C ASP A 117 -15.61 -14.84 -7.78
N ALA A 118 -16.74 -14.31 -7.32
CA ALA A 118 -17.95 -14.12 -8.12
C ALA A 118 -17.75 -13.15 -9.32
N ASN A 119 -16.77 -12.25 -9.23
CA ASN A 119 -16.42 -11.28 -10.26
C ASN A 119 -15.13 -11.68 -11.01
N GLY A 120 -14.72 -12.94 -10.93
CA GLY A 120 -13.46 -13.42 -11.51
C GLY A 120 -12.21 -12.99 -10.73
N GLY A 121 -12.39 -12.57 -9.47
CA GLY A 121 -11.34 -12.25 -8.52
C GLY A 121 -10.94 -13.43 -7.64
N ASN A 122 -10.31 -13.13 -6.51
CA ASN A 122 -9.74 -14.14 -5.60
C ASN A 122 -9.81 -13.75 -4.11
N LEU A 123 -10.64 -12.75 -3.77
CA LEU A 123 -10.79 -12.24 -2.40
C LEU A 123 -12.21 -12.47 -1.86
N ARG A 124 -12.35 -12.48 -0.54
CA ARG A 124 -13.64 -12.46 0.14
C ARG A 124 -13.57 -11.49 1.31
N VAL A 125 -14.62 -10.70 1.52
CA VAL A 125 -14.65 -9.72 2.63
C VAL A 125 -14.53 -10.41 3.99
N SER A 126 -15.11 -11.60 4.14
CA SER A 126 -15.03 -12.44 5.35
C SER A 126 -13.61 -12.89 5.69
N ASP A 127 -12.67 -12.80 4.74
CA ASP A 127 -11.28 -13.21 4.92
C ASP A 127 -10.41 -12.04 5.42
N PHE A 128 -11.03 -10.97 5.94
CA PHE A 128 -10.36 -9.79 6.45
C PHE A 128 -10.91 -9.33 7.80
N ASP A 129 -9.99 -8.99 8.69
CA ASP A 129 -10.27 -8.22 9.91
C ASP A 129 -9.75 -6.78 9.76
N VAL A 130 -10.24 -5.89 10.61
CA VAL A 130 -9.77 -4.52 10.74
C VAL A 130 -9.55 -4.14 12.20
N ARG A 131 -8.47 -3.39 12.44
CA ARG A 131 -8.32 -2.55 13.63
C ARG A 131 -8.39 -1.10 13.21
N TYR A 132 -8.94 -0.25 14.07
CA TYR A 132 -8.95 1.19 13.85
C TYR A 132 -8.77 1.98 15.16
N LEU A 133 -8.18 3.16 15.01
CA LEU A 133 -7.88 4.08 16.08
C LEU A 133 -8.39 5.47 15.68
N LEU A 134 -9.31 6.03 16.47
CA LEU A 134 -9.78 7.39 16.29
C LEU A 134 -8.71 8.36 16.79
N LEU A 135 -8.42 9.39 15.99
CA LEU A 135 -7.39 10.39 16.28
C LEU A 135 -7.83 11.77 15.79
N ASP A 136 -7.29 12.81 16.40
CA ASP A 136 -7.38 14.17 15.88
C ASP A 136 -6.57 14.30 14.59
N ASP A 137 -7.05 15.11 13.64
CA ASP A 137 -6.46 15.27 12.30
C ASP A 137 -4.96 15.60 12.31
N VAL A 138 -4.49 16.35 13.32
CA VAL A 138 -3.08 16.72 13.48
C VAL A 138 -2.16 15.49 13.60
N TRP A 139 -2.64 14.40 14.17
CA TRP A 139 -1.88 13.17 14.39
C TRP A 139 -2.00 12.18 13.24
N ILE A 140 -3.03 12.31 12.40
CA ILE A 140 -3.38 11.26 11.43
C ILE A 140 -2.30 11.10 10.35
N VAL A 141 -1.84 12.20 9.76
CA VAL A 141 -0.82 12.13 8.69
C VAL A 141 0.50 11.56 9.22
N LEU A 142 0.92 12.05 10.39
CA LEU A 142 2.14 11.60 11.03
C LEU A 142 2.02 10.14 11.48
N GLY A 143 0.86 9.76 12.00
CA GLY A 143 0.59 8.42 12.48
C GLY A 143 0.51 7.37 11.38
N GLU A 144 -0.02 7.70 10.19
CA GLU A 144 0.04 6.79 9.04
C GLU A 144 1.48 6.44 8.67
N ARG A 145 2.35 7.46 8.56
CA ARG A 145 3.78 7.26 8.27
C ARG A 145 4.46 6.41 9.35
N ALA A 146 4.12 6.66 10.60
CA ALA A 146 4.65 5.95 11.76
C ALA A 146 4.26 4.45 11.72
N LEU A 147 3.00 4.14 11.43
CA LEU A 147 2.53 2.76 11.28
C LEU A 147 3.12 2.07 10.06
N LEU A 148 3.20 2.75 8.90
CA LEU A 148 3.85 2.20 7.71
C LEU A 148 5.29 1.79 8.00
N ARG A 149 6.05 2.63 8.71
CA ARG A 149 7.41 2.30 9.16
C ARG A 149 7.41 1.13 10.15
N ALA A 150 6.52 1.13 11.13
CA ALA A 150 6.49 0.11 12.19
C ALA A 150 6.14 -1.30 11.67
N TYR A 151 5.34 -1.39 10.60
CA TYR A 151 4.93 -2.64 9.97
C TYR A 151 5.67 -2.95 8.66
N ALA A 152 6.60 -2.09 8.22
CA ALA A 152 7.26 -2.20 6.92
C ALA A 152 7.93 -3.58 6.74
N PRO A 153 7.71 -4.30 5.62
CA PRO A 153 6.92 -3.86 4.47
C PRO A 153 5.41 -4.08 4.67
N VAL A 154 4.62 -3.05 4.37
CA VAL A 154 3.15 -3.18 4.31
C VAL A 154 2.71 -3.49 2.88
N LEU A 155 2.36 -4.76 2.63
CA LEU A 155 2.24 -5.33 1.28
C LEU A 155 1.40 -4.48 0.31
N TRP A 156 0.16 -4.11 0.65
CA TRP A 156 -0.73 -3.35 -0.24
C TRP A 156 -0.44 -1.85 -0.31
N ASN A 157 0.46 -1.34 0.52
CA ASN A 157 0.93 0.03 0.46
C ASN A 157 2.18 0.16 -0.41
N THR A 158 3.12 -0.79 -0.31
CA THR A 158 4.44 -0.69 -0.97
C THR A 158 4.66 -1.69 -2.08
N LEU A 159 4.40 -2.98 -1.86
CA LEU A 159 4.70 -4.02 -2.85
C LEU A 159 3.56 -4.22 -3.86
N MET A 160 2.33 -3.90 -3.46
CA MET A 160 1.11 -4.03 -4.26
C MET A 160 0.30 -2.74 -4.28
N PRO A 161 0.85 -1.63 -4.82
CA PRO A 161 0.11 -0.39 -4.95
C PRO A 161 -1.16 -0.56 -5.79
N GLY A 162 -2.13 0.34 -5.58
CA GLY A 162 -3.41 0.38 -6.30
C GLY A 162 -4.66 0.06 -5.46
N PHE A 163 -4.50 -0.50 -4.26
CA PHE A 163 -5.65 -0.76 -3.37
C PHE A 163 -6.37 0.53 -2.97
N GLY A 164 -5.61 1.54 -2.56
CA GLY A 164 -6.10 2.80 -2.00
C GLY A 164 -6.63 3.82 -2.99
N ALA A 165 -6.50 3.56 -4.30
CA ALA A 165 -6.80 4.52 -5.35
C ALA A 165 -8.32 4.73 -5.50
N ASN A 166 -8.74 6.00 -5.52
CA ASN A 166 -10.09 6.34 -5.96
C ASN A 166 -10.21 6.10 -7.49
N PRO A 167 -11.42 5.86 -8.03
CA PRO A 167 -11.63 5.80 -9.47
C PRO A 167 -11.06 7.05 -10.14
N SER A 168 -10.17 6.88 -11.11
CA SER A 168 -9.65 8.00 -11.88
C SER A 168 -10.77 8.61 -12.72
N GLY A 169 -10.85 9.94 -12.78
CA GLY A 169 -11.69 10.62 -13.75
C GLY A 169 -11.42 10.11 -15.17
N THR A 170 -12.44 10.16 -16.03
CA THR A 170 -12.61 9.51 -17.35
C THR A 170 -11.52 9.74 -18.42
N ALA A 171 -10.38 10.36 -18.09
CA ALA A 171 -9.44 10.90 -19.06
C ALA A 171 -8.10 10.15 -19.19
N ARG A 172 -7.84 9.08 -18.42
CA ARG A 172 -6.55 8.34 -18.49
C ARG A 172 -6.76 6.84 -18.60
N THR A 173 -6.40 6.25 -19.73
CA THR A 173 -6.16 4.80 -19.88
C THR A 173 -4.92 4.45 -19.06
N ASN A 174 -5.14 4.14 -17.78
CA ASN A 174 -4.07 3.73 -16.88
C ASN A 174 -3.83 2.22 -17.06
N ALA A 175 -2.57 1.80 -16.90
CA ALA A 175 -2.25 0.39 -16.75
C ALA A 175 -2.97 -0.20 -15.52
N ARG A 176 -3.13 -1.53 -15.49
CA ARG A 176 -3.51 -2.20 -14.25
C ARG A 176 -2.43 -2.04 -13.19
N SER A 177 -2.85 -1.69 -11.99
CA SER A 177 -1.97 -1.63 -10.83
C SER A 177 -1.47 -3.04 -10.46
N VAL A 178 -0.46 -3.12 -9.60
CA VAL A 178 -0.05 -4.42 -9.05
C VAL A 178 -1.21 -5.09 -8.31
N TRP A 179 -1.94 -4.33 -7.49
CA TRP A 179 -3.09 -4.87 -6.74
C TRP A 179 -4.18 -5.40 -7.67
N ASP A 180 -4.58 -4.64 -8.70
CA ASP A 180 -5.65 -5.06 -9.63
C ASP A 180 -5.19 -6.16 -10.61
N THR A 181 -3.87 -6.36 -10.75
CA THR A 181 -3.32 -7.52 -11.47
C THR A 181 -3.43 -8.76 -10.60
N VAL A 182 -2.96 -8.71 -9.36
CA VAL A 182 -2.98 -9.87 -8.45
C VAL A 182 -4.40 -10.23 -7.99
N HIS A 183 -5.26 -9.22 -7.79
CA HIS A 183 -6.67 -9.34 -7.40
C HIS A 183 -7.59 -8.79 -8.49
N PRO A 184 -7.89 -9.59 -9.54
CA PRO A 184 -8.79 -9.17 -10.60
C PRO A 184 -10.24 -9.02 -10.09
N GLY A 185 -11.10 -8.45 -10.93
CA GLY A 185 -12.56 -8.38 -10.69
C GLY A 185 -13.13 -6.96 -10.53
N ARG A 186 -12.31 -5.95 -10.25
CA ARG A 186 -12.79 -4.56 -10.21
C ARG A 186 -13.26 -4.08 -11.59
N PRO A 187 -14.54 -3.70 -11.76
CA PRO A 187 -15.08 -3.32 -13.07
C PRO A 187 -14.34 -2.15 -13.71
N ARG A 188 -13.87 -1.20 -12.91
CA ARG A 188 -13.14 0.00 -13.37
C ARG A 188 -11.77 -0.29 -13.99
N MET A 189 -11.26 -1.51 -13.87
CA MET A 189 -9.99 -1.96 -14.44
C MET A 189 -10.17 -2.90 -15.63
N ALA A 190 -11.42 -3.26 -15.96
CA ALA A 190 -11.73 -4.11 -17.09
C ALA A 190 -11.27 -3.45 -18.40
N GLY A 191 -10.55 -4.20 -19.22
CA GLY A 191 -10.02 -3.72 -20.50
C GLY A 191 -8.76 -2.86 -20.41
N ASN A 192 -8.27 -2.51 -19.21
CA ASN A 192 -6.97 -1.83 -19.09
C ASN A 192 -5.83 -2.78 -19.48
N LEU A 193 -4.75 -2.20 -20.02
CA LEU A 193 -3.51 -2.92 -20.31
C LEU A 193 -2.90 -3.51 -19.04
N CYS A 194 -2.10 -4.57 -19.19
CA CYS A 194 -1.32 -5.15 -18.10
C CYS A 194 -0.40 -4.11 -17.43
N ASN A 195 0.16 -4.46 -16.27
CA ASN A 195 1.07 -3.57 -15.56
C ASN A 195 2.27 -3.18 -16.44
N ARG A 196 2.83 -1.99 -16.19
CA ARG A 196 3.92 -1.47 -17.01
C ARG A 196 5.27 -2.10 -16.73
N ARG A 197 5.48 -2.65 -15.53
CA ARG A 197 6.79 -3.02 -14.99
C ARG A 197 6.95 -4.47 -14.57
N PHE A 198 5.86 -5.16 -14.27
CA PHE A 198 5.92 -6.52 -13.75
C PHE A 198 4.94 -7.45 -14.47
N THR A 199 5.37 -8.69 -14.66
CA THR A 199 4.46 -9.81 -14.92
C THR A 199 3.72 -10.21 -13.64
N ARG A 200 2.61 -10.94 -13.75
CA ARG A 200 1.92 -11.49 -12.57
C ARG A 200 2.87 -12.33 -11.72
N THR A 201 3.67 -13.18 -12.35
CA THR A 201 4.62 -14.05 -11.64
C THR A 201 5.67 -13.24 -10.88
N GLU A 202 6.25 -12.20 -11.50
CA GLU A 202 7.21 -11.31 -10.83
C GLU A 202 6.59 -10.58 -9.64
N MET A 203 5.32 -10.16 -9.75
CA MET A 203 4.59 -9.56 -8.63
C MET A 203 4.41 -10.57 -7.49
N GLU A 204 3.95 -11.79 -7.79
CA GLU A 204 3.72 -12.82 -6.79
C GLU A 204 5.01 -13.24 -6.08
N ASP A 205 6.14 -13.34 -6.80
CA ASP A 205 7.45 -13.60 -6.22
C ASP A 205 7.88 -12.48 -5.27
N ARG A 206 7.72 -11.22 -5.68
CA ARG A 206 8.01 -10.03 -4.84
C ARG A 206 7.14 -10.00 -3.59
N ILE A 207 5.87 -10.40 -3.69
CA ILE A 207 4.94 -10.49 -2.56
C ILE A 207 5.33 -11.59 -1.59
N ARG A 208 5.72 -12.78 -2.10
CA ARG A 208 6.19 -13.89 -1.26
C ARG A 208 7.46 -13.51 -0.50
N ASP A 209 8.40 -12.81 -1.14
CA ASP A 209 9.59 -12.28 -0.46
C ASP A 209 9.21 -11.24 0.61
N GLY A 210 8.24 -10.37 0.32
CA GLY A 210 7.73 -9.40 1.30
C GLY A 210 7.13 -10.08 2.53
N ILE A 211 6.34 -11.14 2.34
CA ILE A 211 5.75 -11.92 3.44
C ILE A 211 6.85 -12.60 4.26
N ASP A 212 7.83 -13.24 3.62
CA ASP A 212 8.96 -13.85 4.32
C ASP A 212 9.69 -12.84 5.21
N ILE A 213 9.96 -11.63 4.69
CA ILE A 213 10.60 -10.55 5.45
C ILE A 213 9.73 -10.09 6.62
N SER A 214 8.41 -9.95 6.44
CA SER A 214 7.49 -9.54 7.51
C SER A 214 7.40 -10.55 8.64
N LEU A 215 7.65 -11.84 8.37
CA LEU A 215 7.66 -12.92 9.37
C LEU A 215 8.98 -13.02 10.17
N ARG A 216 10.05 -12.35 9.73
CA ARG A 216 11.32 -12.32 10.45
C ARG A 216 11.23 -11.42 11.68
N LEU A 217 11.96 -11.80 12.73
CA LEU A 217 12.14 -10.94 13.89
C LEU A 217 12.84 -9.62 13.49
N PRO A 218 12.51 -8.48 14.12
CA PRO A 218 13.22 -7.23 13.90
C PRO A 218 14.73 -7.38 14.13
N GLY A 219 15.54 -6.86 13.22
CA GLY A 219 16.99 -6.90 13.33
C GLY A 219 17.73 -6.68 11.99
N PRO A 220 19.08 -6.61 12.03
CA PRO A 220 19.89 -6.21 10.88
C PRO A 220 19.71 -7.09 9.63
N GLU A 221 19.48 -8.39 9.82
CA GLU A 221 19.28 -9.33 8.70
C GLU A 221 17.95 -9.07 7.97
N ARG A 222 16.91 -8.76 8.73
CA ARG A 222 15.60 -8.39 8.18
C ARG A 222 15.69 -7.05 7.46
N ASP A 223 16.36 -6.07 8.06
CA ASP A 223 16.52 -4.74 7.46
C ASP A 223 17.34 -4.79 6.18
N LYS A 224 18.39 -5.62 6.15
CA LYS A 224 19.15 -5.91 4.94
C LYS A 224 18.28 -6.53 3.86
N ALA A 225 17.50 -7.57 4.18
CA ALA A 225 16.61 -8.23 3.22
C ALA A 225 15.55 -7.26 2.67
N LEU A 226 14.99 -6.41 3.52
CA LEU A 226 14.03 -5.37 3.13
C LEU A 226 14.67 -4.33 2.19
N SER A 227 15.89 -3.88 2.51
CA SER A 227 16.66 -2.97 1.66
C SER A 227 16.96 -3.59 0.29
N GLU A 228 17.36 -4.87 0.27
CA GLU A 228 17.60 -5.63 -0.96
C GLU A 228 16.32 -5.75 -1.80
N LEU A 229 15.18 -6.08 -1.19
CA LEU A 229 13.88 -6.16 -1.89
C LEU A 229 13.48 -4.82 -2.53
N ARG A 230 13.67 -3.71 -1.79
CA ARG A 230 13.39 -2.34 -2.26
C ARG A 230 14.32 -1.91 -3.39
N GLY A 231 15.59 -2.32 -3.34
CA GLY A 231 16.59 -2.00 -4.35
C GLY A 231 16.43 -2.74 -5.68
N ARG A 232 15.56 -3.75 -5.76
CA ARG A 232 15.34 -4.50 -7.01
C ARG A 232 14.64 -3.62 -8.04
N ARG A 233 15.33 -3.36 -9.15
CA ARG A 233 14.78 -2.60 -10.27
C ARG A 233 13.87 -3.49 -11.11
N ALA A 234 12.66 -3.00 -11.36
CA ALA A 234 11.72 -3.62 -12.28
C ALA A 234 12.13 -3.36 -13.73
N GLN A 235 11.77 -4.28 -14.63
CA GLN A 235 12.00 -4.12 -16.06
C GLN A 235 10.69 -3.75 -16.76
N MET A 236 10.66 -2.61 -17.44
CA MET A 236 9.49 -2.17 -18.17
C MET A 236 9.03 -3.26 -19.16
N LEU A 237 7.75 -3.63 -19.12
CA LEU A 237 7.07 -4.41 -20.14
C LEU A 237 6.67 -3.51 -21.31
N TRP A 238 6.06 -2.37 -21.00
CA TRP A 238 5.57 -1.42 -21.99
C TRP A 238 5.41 0.02 -21.44
N SER A 239 5.37 0.98 -22.36
CA SER A 239 5.15 2.39 -22.09
C SER A 239 4.25 3.02 -23.15
N PRO A 240 3.41 4.02 -22.81
CA PRO A 240 2.85 4.88 -23.84
C PRO A 240 3.96 5.59 -24.64
N ALA A 241 3.66 5.96 -25.88
CA ALA A 241 4.55 6.82 -26.65
C ALA A 241 4.75 8.18 -25.97
N LYS A 242 5.96 8.73 -26.09
CA LYS A 242 6.27 10.10 -25.63
C LYS A 242 5.28 11.11 -26.23
N LYS A 243 4.97 12.18 -25.48
CA LYS A 243 3.98 13.20 -25.87
C LYS A 243 4.21 13.78 -27.27
N HIS A 244 5.48 13.95 -27.67
CA HIS A 244 5.87 14.53 -28.95
C HIS A 244 6.16 13.50 -30.06
N SER A 245 5.94 12.22 -29.80
CA SER A 245 6.12 11.17 -30.81
C SER A 245 5.05 11.26 -31.91
N ARG A 246 5.48 11.19 -33.17
CA ARG A 246 4.58 11.06 -34.34
C ARG A 246 3.85 9.72 -34.33
N ASP A 247 4.57 8.65 -33.99
CA ASP A 247 3.98 7.32 -33.80
C ASP A 247 3.42 7.22 -32.38
N ARG A 248 2.10 7.09 -32.27
CA ARG A 248 1.35 7.07 -31.00
C ARG A 248 1.20 5.67 -30.41
N ARG A 249 1.67 4.63 -31.10
CA ARG A 249 1.60 3.24 -30.65
C ARG A 249 2.37 3.02 -29.35
N LEU A 250 1.98 2.00 -28.59
CA LEU A 250 2.68 1.58 -27.38
C LEU A 250 4.13 1.19 -27.71
N ARG A 251 5.05 1.48 -26.79
CA ARG A 251 6.43 1.00 -26.82
C ARG A 251 6.52 -0.24 -25.95
N VAL A 252 6.82 -1.38 -26.55
CA VAL A 252 6.91 -2.67 -25.85
C VAL A 252 8.38 -3.07 -25.77
N PHE A 253 8.84 -3.42 -24.58
CA PHE A 253 10.24 -3.76 -24.32
C PHE A 253 10.42 -5.27 -24.10
N ARG A 254 9.36 -5.95 -23.66
CA ARG A 254 9.31 -7.39 -23.40
C ARG A 254 8.07 -7.96 -24.10
N GLU A 255 8.22 -8.27 -25.38
CA GLU A 255 7.11 -8.62 -26.28
C GLU A 255 6.30 -9.82 -25.78
N THR A 256 6.97 -10.95 -25.51
CA THR A 256 6.32 -12.19 -25.11
C THR A 256 5.47 -12.00 -23.87
N GLU A 257 6.02 -11.35 -22.84
CA GLU A 257 5.34 -11.10 -21.58
C GLU A 257 4.23 -10.04 -21.71
N PHE A 258 4.45 -9.00 -22.51
CA PHE A 258 3.41 -8.01 -22.76
C PHE A 258 2.18 -8.64 -23.43
N LEU A 259 2.39 -9.47 -24.45
CA LEU A 259 1.29 -10.14 -25.14
C LEU A 259 0.59 -11.16 -24.23
N SER A 260 1.35 -12.01 -23.53
CA SER A 260 0.78 -13.05 -22.66
C SER A 260 0.00 -12.47 -21.47
N GLU A 261 0.49 -11.39 -20.83
CA GLU A 261 -0.19 -10.75 -19.70
C GLU A 261 -1.50 -10.06 -20.10
N ASN A 262 -1.56 -9.50 -21.30
CA ASN A 262 -2.80 -8.92 -21.81
C ASN A 262 -3.80 -10.01 -22.22
N GLU A 263 -3.34 -11.06 -22.90
CA GLU A 263 -4.17 -12.21 -23.26
C GLU A 263 -4.76 -12.90 -22.03
N ALA A 264 -3.93 -13.18 -21.01
CA ALA A 264 -4.36 -13.77 -19.74
C ALA A 264 -5.42 -12.94 -19.01
N ALA A 265 -5.52 -11.65 -19.33
CA ALA A 265 -6.50 -10.75 -18.78
C ALA A 265 -7.67 -10.44 -19.71
N GLY A 266 -7.81 -11.20 -20.80
CA GLY A 266 -8.90 -11.06 -21.77
C GLY A 266 -8.79 -9.82 -22.67
N ARG A 267 -7.61 -9.18 -22.75
CA ARG A 267 -7.35 -8.07 -23.68
C ARG A 267 -6.52 -8.59 -24.86
N ILE A 268 -7.15 -8.64 -26.03
CA ILE A 268 -6.46 -8.92 -27.29
C ILE A 268 -5.73 -7.66 -27.73
N ILE A 269 -4.44 -7.78 -28.02
CA ILE A 269 -3.61 -6.70 -28.55
C ILE A 269 -3.39 -6.91 -30.04
N THR A 270 -3.70 -5.91 -30.86
CA THR A 270 -3.47 -5.96 -32.29
C THR A 270 -2.11 -5.39 -32.68
N PRO A 271 -1.50 -5.84 -33.80
CA PRO A 271 -0.16 -5.37 -34.23
C PRO A 271 -0.06 -3.87 -34.52
N ASP A 272 -1.19 -3.19 -34.76
CA ASP A 272 -1.27 -1.75 -34.98
C ASP A 272 -1.33 -0.94 -33.67
N GLU A 273 -1.50 -1.57 -32.51
CA GLU A 273 -1.51 -0.88 -31.21
C GLU A 273 -0.10 -0.59 -30.67
N TRP A 274 0.92 -1.31 -31.12
CA TRP A 274 2.25 -1.30 -30.50
C TRP A 274 3.41 -1.44 -31.49
N VAL A 275 4.61 -1.14 -31.00
CA VAL A 275 5.90 -1.42 -31.65
C VAL A 275 6.93 -1.85 -30.61
N LEU A 276 7.89 -2.67 -31.05
CA LEU A 276 9.04 -2.99 -30.23
C LEU A 276 9.87 -1.70 -30.02
N ALA A 277 10.18 -1.41 -28.76
CA ALA A 277 11.06 -0.30 -28.39
C ALA A 277 12.51 -0.64 -28.80
N ALA A 278 13.21 0.33 -29.37
CA ALA A 278 14.61 0.16 -29.76
C ALA A 278 15.54 0.14 -28.54
N ASN A 279 15.21 0.90 -27.49
CA ASN A 279 15.97 0.95 -26.25
C ASN A 279 15.12 1.51 -25.09
N ALA A 280 15.64 1.41 -23.87
CA ALA A 280 14.97 1.85 -22.65
C ALA A 280 14.65 3.37 -22.62
N ASP A 281 15.38 4.21 -23.36
CA ASP A 281 15.17 5.67 -23.34
C ASP A 281 13.84 6.08 -23.97
N GLU A 282 13.18 5.17 -24.69
CA GLU A 282 11.82 5.40 -25.21
C GLU A 282 10.75 5.38 -24.12
N ALA A 283 11.05 4.82 -22.94
CA ALA A 283 10.12 4.75 -21.83
C ALA A 283 9.76 6.15 -21.31
N VAL A 284 8.48 6.32 -20.98
CA VAL A 284 7.99 7.43 -20.17
C VAL A 284 7.96 6.97 -18.72
N ALA A 285 8.21 7.88 -17.78
CA ALA A 285 8.11 7.59 -16.35
C ALA A 285 6.78 6.88 -16.00
N ASP A 286 6.84 5.94 -15.07
CA ASP A 286 5.67 5.26 -14.55
C ASP A 286 5.11 6.01 -13.32
N PRO A 287 3.88 6.55 -13.38
CA PRO A 287 3.28 7.20 -12.21
C PRO A 287 3.16 6.28 -11.00
N GLU A 288 3.00 4.97 -11.20
CA GLU A 288 2.92 4.00 -10.10
C GLU A 288 4.28 3.80 -9.42
N GLU A 289 5.39 3.83 -10.17
CA GLU A 289 6.74 3.83 -9.62
C GLU A 289 7.01 5.07 -8.75
N ALA A 290 6.56 6.24 -9.20
CA ALA A 290 6.67 7.47 -8.40
C ALA A 290 5.84 7.38 -7.10
N ALA A 291 4.65 6.79 -7.16
CA ALA A 291 3.82 6.57 -5.98
C ALA A 291 4.45 5.55 -5.02
N GLU A 292 4.97 4.43 -5.54
CA GLU A 292 5.72 3.43 -4.76
C GLU A 292 6.91 4.07 -4.04
N ASN A 293 7.72 4.87 -4.74
CA ASN A 293 8.87 5.55 -4.15
C ASN A 293 8.49 6.51 -3.02
N ASN A 294 7.35 7.21 -3.11
CA ASN A 294 6.87 8.07 -2.02
C ASN A 294 6.50 7.28 -0.77
N VAL A 295 5.89 6.10 -0.92
CA VAL A 295 5.55 5.24 0.22
C VAL A 295 6.80 4.58 0.80
N LEU A 296 7.74 4.17 -0.04
CA LEU A 296 9.04 3.64 0.39
C LEU A 296 9.84 4.67 1.20
N ALA A 297 9.82 5.94 0.79
CA ALA A 297 10.42 7.04 1.57
C ALA A 297 9.76 7.19 2.94
N ALA A 298 8.42 7.10 3.00
CA ALA A 298 7.68 7.14 4.27
C ALA A 298 8.06 5.97 5.21
N GLU A 299 8.22 4.75 4.68
CA GLU A 299 8.70 3.61 5.47
C GLU A 299 10.18 3.76 5.90
N ALA A 300 11.01 4.43 5.10
CA ALA A 300 12.41 4.72 5.44
C ALA A 300 12.57 5.86 6.47
N GLY A 301 11.53 6.66 6.68
CA GLY A 301 11.57 7.85 7.55
C GLY A 301 12.20 9.07 6.88
N GLU A 302 12.21 9.11 5.54
CA GLU A 302 12.69 10.22 4.70
C GLU A 302 11.59 11.22 4.31
#